data_AF-A0A8F5GYP2-F1
#
_entry.id   AF-A0A8F5GYP2-F1
#
_cell.length_a   1.000
_cell.length_b   1.000
_cell.length_c   1.000
_cell.angle_alpha   90.00
_cell.angle_beta   90.00
_cell.angle_gamma   90.00
#
_symmetry.space_group_name_H-M   'P 1'
#
loop_
_entity.id
_entity.type
_entity.pdbx_description
1 polymer ?
#
loop_
_entity_poly.entity_id
_entity_poly.type
_entity_poly.pdbx_seq_one_letter_code
_entity_poly.pdbx_strand_id
1 'polypeptide(L)' 'MGKHKLKWWIYLSQKKSEIKSWTDLIKALFTDDNWYLGGFIVLLILFLIFDLIAFTPHS' A
#
# COMPACT_ATOMS: atom_id res chain seq x y z
N MET A 1 16.94 32.61 -15.92
CA MET A 1 16.73 31.20 -16.29
C MET A 1 16.33 30.24 -15.15
N GLY A 2 16.37 30.59 -13.86
CA GLY A 2 16.17 29.62 -12.75
C GLY A 2 14.73 29.20 -12.42
N LYS A 3 13.73 30.04 -12.71
CA LYS A 3 12.33 29.79 -12.29
C LYS A 3 11.67 28.58 -12.99
N HIS A 4 12.08 28.29 -14.23
CA HIS A 4 11.54 27.13 -14.96
C HIS A 4 12.00 25.80 -14.36
N LYS A 5 13.27 25.68 -13.95
CA LYS A 5 13.76 24.46 -13.31
C LYS A 5 13.03 24.19 -11.99
N LEU A 6 12.80 25.22 -11.17
CA LEU A 6 12.11 25.05 -9.89
C LEU A 6 10.67 24.52 -10.08
N LYS A 7 9.96 25.01 -11.11
CA LYS A 7 8.61 24.54 -11.46
C LYS A 7 8.59 23.06 -11.88
N TRP A 8 9.61 22.60 -12.60
CA TRP A 8 9.76 21.19 -12.99
C TRP A 8 10.05 20.26 -11.80
N TRP A 9 10.89 20.70 -10.85
CA TRP A 9 11.17 19.93 -9.64
C TRP A 9 9.94 19.79 -8.74
N ILE A 10 9.14 20.85 -8.59
CA ILE A 10 7.89 20.80 -7.82
C ILE A 10 6.86 19.89 -8.50
N TYR A 11 6.75 19.95 -9.83
CA TYR A 11 5.84 19.09 -10.60
C TYR A 11 6.21 17.59 -10.51
N LEU A 12 7.50 17.26 -10.61
CA LEU A 12 7.99 15.89 -10.43
C LEU A 12 7.82 15.39 -8.99
N SER A 13 8.00 16.26 -8.00
CA SER A 13 7.81 15.90 -6.59
C SER A 13 6.33 15.65 -6.25
N GLN A 14 5.38 16.40 -6.82
CA GLN A 14 3.96 16.14 -6.61
C GLN A 14 3.45 14.89 -7.35
N LYS A 15 4.09 14.50 -8.45
CA LYS A 15 3.74 13.27 -9.17
C LYS A 15 4.22 12.01 -8.45
N LYS A 16 5.11 12.16 -7.46
CA LYS A 16 5.62 11.08 -6.63
C LYS A 16 4.61 10.72 -5.54
N SER A 17 3.49 10.13 -5.99
CA SER A 17 2.64 9.24 -5.21
C SER A 17 2.38 9.70 -3.76
N GLU A 18 1.71 10.84 -3.61
CA GLU A 18 0.99 11.08 -2.36
C GLU A 18 -0.08 9.98 -2.28
N ILE A 19 0.07 9.05 -1.34
CA ILE A 19 -0.92 7.99 -1.10
C ILE A 19 -2.13 8.69 -0.49
N LYS A 20 -3.00 9.19 -1.35
CA LYS A 20 -4.15 10.01 -0.96
C LYS A 20 -5.33 9.18 -0.50
N SER A 21 -5.27 7.87 -0.73
CA SER A 21 -6.36 6.94 -0.47
C SER A 21 -5.84 5.56 -0.08
N TRP A 22 -6.61 4.85 0.76
CA TRP A 22 -6.45 3.42 1.02
C TRP A 22 -6.37 2.59 -0.26
N THR A 23 -7.05 3.03 -1.33
CA THR A 23 -7.01 2.36 -2.64
C THR A 23 -5.65 2.50 -3.33
N ASP A 24 -4.93 3.61 -3.13
CA ASP A 24 -3.57 3.80 -3.66
C ASP A 24 -2.54 3.01 -2.86
N LEU A 25 -2.76 2.84 -1.55
CA LEU A 25 -1.93 1.96 -0.71
C LEU A 25 -2.05 0.50 -1.17
N ILE A 26 -3.29 0.04 -1.40
CA ILE A 26 -3.55 -1.30 -1.92
C ILE A 26 -2.95 -1.44 -3.33
N LYS A 27 -3.16 -0.47 -4.22
CA LYS A 27 -2.53 -0.50 -5.55
C LYS A 27 -1.03 -0.54 -5.48
N ALA A 28 -0.38 0.22 -4.60
CA ALA A 28 1.06 0.19 -4.41
C ALA A 28 1.55 -1.16 -3.85
N LEU A 29 0.77 -1.80 -2.97
CA LEU A 29 1.04 -3.15 -2.46
C LEU A 29 1.03 -4.22 -3.57
N PHE A 30 0.14 -4.06 -4.56
CA PHE A 30 -0.04 -5.02 -5.66
C PHE A 30 0.56 -4.54 -6.99
N THR A 31 1.28 -3.42 -7.00
CA THR A 31 1.97 -2.87 -8.19
C THR A 31 3.36 -3.48 -8.31
N ASP A 32 3.84 -3.59 -9.55
CA ASP A 32 5.19 -4.03 -9.95
C ASP A 32 5.57 -5.47 -9.59
N ASP A 33 4.79 -6.46 -10.06
CA ASP A 33 5.13 -7.90 -9.98
C ASP A 33 5.38 -8.44 -8.55
N ASN A 34 5.06 -7.64 -7.53
CA ASN A 34 5.33 -7.95 -6.14
C ASN A 34 4.22 -8.80 -5.51
N TRP A 35 3.74 -9.79 -6.28
CA TRP A 35 2.70 -10.75 -5.91
C TRP A 35 3.01 -11.44 -4.57
N TYR A 36 4.28 -11.63 -4.25
CA TYR A 36 4.74 -12.17 -2.97
C TYR A 36 4.32 -11.29 -1.77
N LEU A 37 4.45 -9.96 -1.91
CA LEU A 37 4.09 -9.02 -0.85
C LEU A 37 2.56 -8.96 -0.67
N GLY A 38 1.83 -8.92 -1.78
CA GLY A 38 0.37 -9.01 -1.77
C GLY A 38 -0.14 -10.31 -1.15
N GLY A 39 0.42 -11.45 -1.57
CA GLY A 39 0.09 -12.77 -1.03
C GLY A 39 0.43 -12.93 0.45
N PHE A 40 1.57 -12.39 0.88
CA PHE A 40 1.97 -12.37 2.29
C PHE A 40 0.94 -11.63 3.15
N ILE A 41 0.45 -10.48 2.68
CA ILE A 41 -0.52 -9.66 3.41
C ILE A 41 -1.88 -10.36 3.49
N VAL A 42 -2.31 -11.03 2.43
CA VAL A 42 -3.53 -11.85 2.44
C VAL A 42 -3.41 -13.01 3.44
N LEU A 43 -2.28 -13.72 3.45
CA LEU A 43 -2.02 -14.81 4.41
C LEU A 43 -2.00 -14.29 5.86
N LEU A 44 -1.44 -13.11 6.09
CA LEU A 44 -1.37 -12.50 7.42
C LEU A 44 -2.77 -12.13 7.95
N ILE A 45 -3.64 -11.59 7.09
CA ILE A 45 -5.04 -11.32 7.45
C ILE A 45 -5.77 -12.63 7.77
N LEU A 46 -5.58 -13.66 6.94
CA LEU A 46 -6.20 -14.97 7.14
C LEU A 46 -5.74 -15.61 8.46
N PHE A 47 -4.44 -15.49 8.78
CA PHE A 47 -3.88 -15.95 10.04
C PHE A 47 -4.51 -15.25 11.23
N LEU A 48 -4.65 -13.92 11.19
CA LEU A 48 -5.30 -13.15 12.27
C LEU A 48 -6.77 -13.53 12.45
N ILE A 49 -7.51 -13.77 11.36
CA ILE A 49 -8.90 -14.23 11.44
C ILE A 49 -8.96 -15.64 12.03
N PHE A 50 -8.08 -16.54 11.59
CA PHE A 50 -8.01 -17.90 12.09
C PHE A 50 -7.67 -17.93 13.58
N ASP A 51 -6.70 -17.13 14.00
CA ASP A 51 -6.30 -16.95 15.40
C ASP A 51 -7.49 -16.42 16.23
N LEU A 52 -8.17 -15.39 15.74
CA LEU A 52 -9.35 -14.84 16.39
C LEU A 52 -10.45 -15.90 16.56
N ILE A 53 -10.74 -16.70 15.52
CA ILE A 53 -11.74 -17.76 15.56
C ILE A 53 -11.31 -18.89 16.51
N ALA A 54 -10.05 -19.33 16.43
CA ALA A 54 -9.53 -20.45 17.21
C ALA A 54 -9.49 -20.13 18.72
N PHE A 55 -9.29 -18.87 19.09
CA PHE A 55 -9.21 -18.42 20.48
C PHE A 55 -10.44 -17.66 20.97
N THR A 56 -11.48 -17.48 20.14
CA THR A 56 -12.79 -17.05 20.66
C THR A 56 -13.48 -18.26 21.29
N PRO A 57 -13.92 -18.17 22.56
CA PRO A 57 -14.66 -19.25 23.18
C PRO A 57 -15.98 -19.45 22.42
N HIS A 58 -16.09 -20.57 21.72
CA HIS A 58 -17.35 -21.05 21.18
C HIS A 58 -18.18 -21.57 22.37
N SER A 59 -19.15 -20.77 22.81
CA SER A 59 -20.11 -21.16 23.84
C SER A 59 -21.08 -22.24 23.35
#